data_AF-A0AAD1Y8M3-F1
#
_entry.id   AF-A0AAD1Y8M3-F1
#
_cell.length_a   1.000
_cell.length_b   1.000
_cell.length_c   1.000
_cell.angle_alpha   90.00
_cell.angle_beta   90.00
_cell.angle_gamma   90.00
#
_symmetry.space_group_name_H-M   'P 1'
#
loop_
_entity.id
_entity.type
_entity.pdbx_description
1 polymer ?
#
loop_
_entity_poly.entity_id
_entity_poly.type
_entity_poly.pdbx_seq_one_letter_code
_entity_poly.pdbx_strand_id
1 'polypeptide(L)' 'MADLREMRIFSADQIEVPDDLPGILKDYSKEVIRNNPEDIYAFSRKYFEDMLKKRDKGETADDVGAKKPT' A
#
# COMPACT_ATOMS: atom_id res chain seq x y z
N MET A 1 -15.67 20.18 13.49
CA MET A 1 -14.76 19.26 12.77
C MET A 1 -15.13 19.36 11.31
N ALA A 2 -14.22 19.84 10.44
CA ALA A 2 -14.53 20.07 9.03
C ALA A 2 -14.53 18.74 8.27
N ASP A 3 -15.59 18.51 7.48
CA ASP A 3 -15.79 17.30 6.67
C ASP A 3 -14.89 17.39 5.43
N LEU A 4 -13.93 16.46 5.29
CA LEU A 4 -12.93 16.43 4.21
C LEU A 4 -13.55 16.28 2.81
N ARG A 5 -14.84 15.95 2.72
CA ARG A 5 -15.57 15.80 1.45
C ARG A 5 -15.91 17.13 0.77
N GLU A 6 -15.86 18.25 1.47
CA GLU A 6 -16.17 19.58 0.92
C GLU A 6 -14.94 20.37 0.43
N MET A 7 -13.72 19.91 0.72
CA MET A 7 -12.49 20.51 0.22
C MET A 7 -12.25 20.10 -1.24
N ARG A 8 -12.87 20.85 -2.16
CA ARG A 8 -12.52 20.77 -3.58
C ARG A 8 -11.04 21.12 -3.75
N ILE A 9 -10.31 20.29 -4.49
CA ILE A 9 -8.91 20.53 -4.83
C ILE A 9 -8.88 21.62 -5.91
N PHE A 10 -8.26 22.75 -5.61
CA PHE A 10 -8.12 23.93 -6.47
C PHE A 10 -6.67 24.16 -6.94
N SER A 11 -5.69 23.49 -6.31
CA SER A 11 -4.27 23.51 -6.68
C SER A 11 -3.62 22.14 -6.42
N ALA A 12 -2.55 21.83 -7.16
CA ALA A 12 -1.80 20.57 -7.04
C ALA A 12 -1.16 20.40 -5.64
N ASP A 13 -0.82 21.49 -4.96
CA ASP A 13 -0.20 21.47 -3.63
C ASP A 13 -1.14 20.96 -2.52
N GLN A 14 -2.45 20.89 -2.79
CA GLN A 14 -3.44 20.35 -1.86
C GLN A 14 -3.53 18.82 -1.91
N ILE A 15 -2.81 18.18 -2.83
CA ILE A 15 -2.74 16.72 -2.93
C ILE A 15 -1.70 16.24 -1.92
N GLU A 16 -2.15 15.89 -0.73
CA GLU A 16 -1.31 15.25 0.28
C GLU A 16 -1.18 13.76 -0.01
N VAL A 17 0.07 13.30 -0.19
CA VAL A 17 0.38 11.87 -0.32
C VAL A 17 0.72 11.32 1.06
N PRO A 18 0.00 10.29 1.56
CA PRO A 18 0.34 9.67 2.83
C PRO A 18 1.73 9.04 2.80
N ASP A 19 2.52 9.22 3.86
CA ASP A 19 3.91 8.73 3.95
C ASP A 19 4.04 7.21 3.80
N ASP A 20 3.01 6.45 4.16
CA ASP A 20 2.99 4.98 4.08
C ASP A 20 2.67 4.47 2.67
N LEU A 21 2.03 5.29 1.83
CA LEU A 21 1.55 4.90 0.50
C LEU A 21 2.70 4.41 -0.42
N PRO A 22 3.86 5.11 -0.51
CA PRO A 22 4.97 4.64 -1.33
C PRO A 22 5.54 3.28 -0.87
N GLY A 23 5.54 3.02 0.44
CA GLY A 23 6.02 1.77 1.01
C GLY A 23 5.14 0.58 0.60
N ILE A 24 3.83 0.73 0.80
CA ILE A 24 2.83 -0.29 0.45
C ILE A 24 2.89 -0.62 -1.05
N LEU A 25 2.96 0.40 -1.91
CA LEU A 25 3.05 0.20 -3.37
C LEU A 25 4.34 -0.50 -3.78
N LYS A 26 5.46 -0.19 -3.12
CA LYS A 26 6.75 -0.85 -3.39
C LYS A 26 6.68 -2.34 -3.07
N ASP A 27 6.11 -2.71 -1.92
CA ASP A 27 6.03 -4.11 -1.51
C ASP A 27 5.03 -4.91 -2.34
N TYR A 28 3.89 -4.32 -2.69
CA TYR A 28 2.97 -4.89 -3.68
C TYR A 28 3.68 -5.14 -5.02
N SER A 29 4.42 -4.16 -5.53
CA SER A 29 5.12 -4.28 -6.81
C SER A 29 6.17 -5.38 -6.80
N LYS A 30 6.90 -5.57 -5.69
CA LYS A 30 7.84 -6.69 -5.53
C LYS A 30 7.12 -8.04 -5.63
N GLU A 31 5.97 -8.18 -4.99
CA GLU A 31 5.20 -9.42 -4.97
C GLU A 31 4.57 -9.74 -6.33
N VAL A 32 4.14 -8.71 -7.09
CA VAL A 32 3.70 -8.87 -8.47
C VAL A 32 4.85 -9.34 -9.36
N ILE A 33 6.02 -8.72 -9.27
CA ILE A 33 7.19 -9.08 -10.09
C ILE A 33 7.68 -10.51 -9.75
N ARG A 34 7.65 -10.90 -8.47
CA ARG A 34 8.08 -12.23 -8.01
C ARG A 34 7.16 -13.34 -8.52
N ASN A 35 5.85 -13.14 -8.44
CA ASN A 35 4.87 -14.17 -8.81
C ASN A 35 4.52 -14.14 -10.30
N ASN A 36 4.85 -13.04 -11.00
CA ASN A 36 4.53 -12.78 -12.40
C ASN A 36 3.13 -13.30 -12.81
N PRO A 37 2.07 -12.84 -12.11
CA PRO A 37 0.73 -13.38 -12.33
C PRO A 37 0.17 -12.96 -13.69
N GLU A 38 -0.53 -13.87 -14.34
CA GLU A 38 -1.23 -13.60 -15.61
C GLU A 38 -2.43 -12.66 -15.41
N ASP A 39 -3.09 -12.74 -14.24
CA ASP A 39 -4.16 -11.84 -13.82
C ASP A 39 -3.76 -11.00 -12.60
N ILE A 40 -3.37 -9.75 -12.88
CA ILE A 40 -2.96 -8.76 -11.87
C ILE A 40 -4.15 -8.34 -10.99
N TYR A 41 -5.37 -8.30 -11.52
CA TYR A 41 -6.54 -7.86 -10.75
C TYR A 41 -6.93 -8.89 -9.70
N ALA A 42 -7.00 -10.17 -10.07
CA ALA A 42 -7.25 -11.23 -9.10
C ALA A 42 -6.13 -11.35 -8.05
N PHE A 43 -4.87 -11.16 -8.46
CA PHE A 43 -3.73 -11.16 -7.54
C PHE A 43 -3.78 -9.99 -6.56
N SER A 44 -4.02 -8.78 -7.04
CA SER A 44 -4.10 -7.57 -6.20
C SER A 44 -5.18 -7.69 -5.12
N ARG A 45 -6.37 -8.16 -5.50
CA ARG A 45 -7.47 -8.40 -4.55
C ARG A 45 -7.03 -9.34 -3.43
N LYS A 46 -6.46 -10.50 -3.76
CA LYS A 46 -6.00 -11.49 -2.77
C LYS A 46 -4.92 -10.90 -1.87
N TYR A 47 -3.93 -10.22 -2.45
CA TYR A 47 -2.82 -9.63 -1.71
C TYR A 47 -3.28 -8.61 -0.67
N PHE A 48 -4.16 -7.68 -1.05
CA PHE A 48 -4.69 -6.69 -0.12
C PHE A 48 -5.67 -7.29 0.90
N GLU A 49 -6.50 -8.27 0.53
CA GLU A 49 -7.35 -9.02 1.47
C GLU A 49 -6.49 -9.72 2.55
N ASP A 50 -5.39 -10.34 2.16
CA ASP A 50 -4.49 -11.03 3.09
C ASP A 50 -3.71 -10.04 3.96
N MET A 51 -3.33 -8.88 3.43
CA MET A 51 -2.71 -7.80 4.20
C MET A 51 -3.65 -7.27 5.30
N LEU A 52 -4.94 -7.09 4.98
CA LEU A 52 -5.96 -6.67 5.95
C LEU A 52 -6.17 -7.73 7.05
N LYS A 53 -6.29 -9.01 6.68
CA LYS A 53 -6.42 -10.10 7.66
C LYS A 53 -5.21 -10.20 8.61
N LYS A 54 -4.00 -9.93 8.12
CA LYS A 54 -2.78 -9.89 8.95
C LYS A 54 -2.79 -8.72 9.92
N ARG A 55 -3.24 -7.54 9.45
CA ARG A 55 -3.42 -6.36 10.29
C ARG A 55 -4.44 -6.60 11.41
N ASP A 56 -5.59 -7.20 11.11
CA ASP A 56 -6.64 -7.50 12.09
C ASP A 56 -6.20 -8.53 13.14
N LYS A 57 -5.23 -9.39 12.81
CA LYS A 57 -4.62 -10.33 13.74
C LYS A 57 -3.52 -9.74 14.64
N GLY A 58 -3.21 -8.45 14.50
CA GLY A 58 -2.25 -7.77 15.36
C GLY A 58 -0.79 -8.20 15.17
N GLU A 59 -0.43 -8.79 14.03
CA GLU A 59 0.98 -8.97 13.66
C GLU A 59 1.49 -7.64 13.09
N THR A 60 2.16 -6.85 13.95
CA THR A 60 2.92 -5.66 13.56
C THR A 60 4.06 -6.08 12.64
N ALA A 61 3.96 -5.74 11.35
CA ALA A 61 5.01 -5.90 10.36
C ALA A 61 6.03 -4.74 10.47
N ASP A 62 6.60 -4.54 11.65
CA ASP A 62 7.84 -3.77 11.80
C ASP A 62 9.01 -4.67 11.36
N ASP A 63 9.27 -4.83 10.05
CA ASP A 63 10.57 -5.25 9.47
C ASP A 63 10.51 -5.70 7.99
N VAL A 64 10.09 -4.83 7.05
CA VAL A 64 10.34 -5.09 5.59
C VAL A 64 11.25 -4.01 4.97
N GLY A 65 11.88 -3.20 5.83
CA GLY A 65 12.75 -2.08 5.47
C GLY A 65 14.25 -2.30 5.63
N ALA A 66 14.78 -3.52 5.84
CA ALA A 66 16.23 -3.67 6.02
C ALA A 66 16.80 -4.99 5.48
N LYS A 67 16.97 -5.09 4.16
CA LYS A 67 18.10 -5.85 3.59
C LYS A 67 18.58 -5.18 2.32
N LYS A 68 19.54 -4.26 2.47
CA LYS A 68 20.50 -3.92 1.42
C LYS A 68 21.40 -5.15 1.25
N PRO A 69 21.43 -5.83 0.09
CA PRO A 69 22.52 -6.75 -0.19
C PRO A 69 23.81 -5.95 -0.40
N THR A 70 24.87 -6.50 0.20
CA THR A 70 26.30 -6.14 0.14
C THR A 70 26.79 -5.58 -1.17
#